data_AF-A0A7S1WWC4-F1
#
_entry.id   AF-A0A7S1WWC4-F1
#
_cell.length_a   1.000
_cell.length_b   1.000
_cell.length_c   1.000
_cell.angle_alpha   90.00
_cell.angle_beta   90.00
_cell.angle_gamma   90.00
#
_symmetry.space_group_name_H-M   'P 1'
#
loop_
_entity.id
_entity.type
_entity.pdbx_description
1 polymer ?
#
loop_
_entity_poly.entity_id
_entity_poly.type
_entity_poly.pdbx_seq_one_letter_code
_entity_poly.pdbx_strand_id
1 'polypeptide(L)'
;LGFDCGRLPLRSEPEERVREAVKVNIFDWGRSEFNTLDNHMSLTDDEQTDRAQFWGYYKGGIDRLLYESTRSYWHRFGNAENWEQACVTIFDFDSMTDNDSIGKVTFSMAEMKETTFELTDGQGHKVWGPGGHVSTVTLSVEYRQFPPSSRLSACWHVNVVRAANLKACDRLQGRRGSDPFAVLTVTSSDQRQCFRQQTSVITNNLFPEWSEALPVPVAASSTYLEDAL
;
A
#
# COMPACT_ATOMS: atom_id res chain seq x y z
N LEU A 1 -1.48 -11.17 16.04
CA LEU A 1 -2.15 -11.52 14.77
C LEU A 1 -2.14 -10.29 13.88
N GLY A 2 -1.04 -10.04 13.16
CA GLY A 2 -0.96 -8.92 12.22
C GLY A 2 -0.97 -9.43 10.78
N PHE A 3 -2.02 -9.13 10.05
CA PHE A 3 -2.08 -9.32 8.60
C PHE A 3 -1.30 -8.21 7.91
N ASP A 4 -0.85 -8.46 6.68
CA ASP A 4 -0.43 -7.40 5.79
C ASP A 4 -1.64 -6.47 5.56
N CYS A 5 -1.58 -5.24 6.07
CA CYS A 5 -2.67 -4.27 5.99
C CYS A 5 -3.14 -3.97 4.56
N GLY A 6 -2.34 -4.34 3.55
CA GLY A 6 -2.65 -4.24 2.13
C GLY A 6 -3.39 -5.44 1.52
N ARG A 7 -3.42 -6.60 2.17
CA ARG A 7 -4.04 -7.83 1.63
C ARG A 7 -4.99 -8.46 2.63
N LEU A 8 -6.25 -8.00 2.62
CA LEU A 8 -7.31 -8.58 3.44
C LEU A 8 -7.65 -9.99 2.94
N PRO A 9 -7.68 -11.03 3.80
CA PRO A 9 -8.15 -12.34 3.39
C PRO A 9 -9.62 -12.27 2.99
N LEU A 10 -10.04 -13.11 2.03
CA LEU A 10 -11.45 -13.24 1.70
C LEU A 10 -12.22 -13.76 2.93
N ARG A 11 -13.45 -13.28 3.15
CA ARG A 11 -14.28 -13.73 4.29
C ARG A 11 -14.57 -15.24 4.27
N SER A 12 -14.41 -15.88 3.12
CA SER A 12 -14.60 -17.32 2.91
C SER A 12 -13.33 -18.14 3.16
N GLU A 13 -12.18 -17.53 3.43
CA GLU A 13 -10.94 -18.28 3.64
C GLU A 13 -10.92 -19.02 4.99
N PRO A 14 -10.40 -20.27 5.04
CA PRO A 14 -10.20 -21.01 6.27
C PRO A 14 -9.21 -20.31 7.21
N GLU A 15 -9.40 -20.47 8.53
CA GLU A 15 -8.53 -19.84 9.54
C GLU A 15 -7.05 -20.22 9.36
N GLU A 16 -6.72 -21.48 9.02
CA GLU A 16 -5.33 -21.89 8.80
C GLU A 16 -4.65 -21.08 7.70
N ARG A 17 -5.35 -20.82 6.58
CA ARG A 17 -4.83 -20.00 5.46
C ARG A 17 -4.60 -18.55 5.88
N VAL A 18 -5.51 -18.00 6.68
CA VAL A 18 -5.34 -16.66 7.24
C VAL A 18 -4.12 -16.61 8.16
N ARG A 19 -3.91 -17.63 8.99
CA ARG A 19 -2.74 -17.73 9.88
C ARG A 19 -1.42 -17.87 9.11
N GLU A 20 -1.39 -18.62 8.01
CA GLU A 20 -0.23 -18.70 7.11
C GLU A 20 0.12 -17.36 6.47
N ALA A 21 -0.89 -16.52 6.17
CA ALA A 21 -0.70 -15.20 5.58
C ALA A 21 -0.28 -14.12 6.60
N VAL A 22 -0.48 -14.36 7.89
CA VAL A 22 -0.11 -13.46 8.99
C VAL A 22 1.41 -13.52 9.20
N LYS A 23 2.13 -12.54 8.64
CA LYS A 23 3.59 -12.42 8.77
C LYS A 23 4.05 -11.76 10.07
N VAL A 24 3.16 -11.11 10.81
CA VAL A 24 3.53 -10.52 12.11
C VAL A 24 3.46 -11.60 13.19
N ASN A 25 4.56 -12.33 13.32
CA ASN A 25 4.89 -13.03 14.54
C ASN A 25 5.36 -11.97 15.55
N ILE A 26 4.56 -11.74 16.59
CA ILE A 26 5.07 -11.07 17.79
C ILE A 26 5.94 -12.11 18.47
N PHE A 27 7.21 -12.17 18.07
CA PHE A 27 8.18 -13.03 18.73
C PHE A 27 8.49 -12.42 20.10
N ASP A 28 8.87 -13.28 21.04
CA ASP A 28 9.32 -12.91 22.39
C ASP A 28 8.28 -12.40 23.39
N TRP A 29 6.97 -12.51 23.09
CA TRP A 29 5.92 -12.38 24.12
C TRP A 29 6.13 -13.38 25.28
N GLY A 30 6.76 -14.53 25.00
CA GLY A 30 7.12 -15.52 26.01
C GLY A 30 8.23 -15.08 26.97
N ARG A 31 9.09 -14.13 26.59
CA ARG A 31 10.12 -13.55 27.49
C ARG A 31 9.63 -12.32 28.23
N SER A 32 8.50 -11.74 27.83
CA SER A 32 7.74 -10.80 28.65
C SER A 32 6.92 -11.54 29.71
N GLU A 33 7.58 -12.32 30.55
CA GLU A 33 6.99 -12.74 31.81
C GLU A 33 6.83 -11.50 32.69
N PHE A 34 5.76 -11.42 33.49
CA PHE A 34 5.63 -10.40 34.52
C PHE A 34 6.75 -10.61 35.54
N ASN A 35 7.88 -9.94 35.32
CA ASN A 35 9.05 -10.02 36.16
C ASN A 35 8.99 -8.94 37.24
N THR A 36 9.32 -9.29 38.47
CA THR A 36 9.53 -8.30 39.53
C THR A 36 10.93 -7.69 39.40
N LEU A 37 11.14 -6.53 40.03
CA LEU A 37 12.48 -5.95 40.10
C LEU A 37 13.47 -6.92 40.77
N ASP A 38 13.07 -7.54 41.87
CA ASP A 38 13.90 -8.50 42.61
C ASP A 38 14.31 -9.69 41.74
N ASN A 39 13.36 -10.26 40.98
CA ASN A 39 13.67 -11.36 40.06
C ASN A 39 14.58 -10.91 38.92
N HIS A 40 14.44 -9.68 38.41
CA HIS A 40 15.35 -9.14 37.39
C HIS A 40 16.77 -8.96 37.93
N MET A 41 16.90 -8.41 39.14
CA MET A 41 18.20 -8.19 39.80
C MET A 41 18.88 -9.51 40.19
N SER A 42 18.14 -10.62 40.28
CA SER A 42 18.71 -11.96 40.49
C SER A 42 19.29 -12.62 39.24
N LEU A 43 19.08 -12.05 38.05
CA LEU A 43 19.63 -12.56 36.80
C LEU A 43 21.10 -12.19 36.63
N THR A 44 21.82 -12.97 35.84
CA THR A 44 23.18 -12.62 35.42
C THR A 44 23.19 -11.35 34.55
N ASP A 45 24.31 -10.64 34.51
CA ASP A 45 24.46 -9.42 33.70
C ASP A 45 24.18 -9.67 32.21
N ASP A 46 24.58 -10.84 31.70
CA ASP A 46 24.32 -11.25 30.32
C ASP A 46 22.82 -11.44 30.06
N GLU A 47 22.09 -12.07 30.98
CA GLU A 47 20.63 -12.23 30.89
C GLU A 47 19.88 -10.90 31.01
N GLN A 48 20.35 -10.00 31.87
CA GLN A 48 19.78 -8.65 31.99
C GLN A 48 19.97 -7.86 30.69
N THR A 49 21.16 -7.93 30.10
CA THR A 49 21.49 -7.28 28.83
C THR A 49 20.66 -7.84 27.67
N ASP A 50 20.57 -9.17 27.56
CA ASP A 50 19.73 -9.86 26.56
C ASP A 50 18.27 -9.41 26.68
N ARG A 51 17.70 -9.45 27.90
CA ARG A 51 16.32 -8.99 28.14
C ARG A 51 16.12 -7.53 27.79
N ALA A 52 17.06 -6.64 28.11
CA ALA A 52 16.96 -5.22 27.79
C ALA A 52 16.96 -4.98 26.27
N GLN A 53 17.81 -5.69 25.53
CA GLN A 53 17.87 -5.63 24.06
C GLN A 53 16.54 -6.07 23.44
N PHE A 54 16.04 -7.26 23.80
CA PHE A 54 14.82 -7.80 23.22
C PHE A 54 13.55 -7.04 23.67
N TRP A 55 13.52 -6.52 24.89
CA TRP A 55 12.47 -5.59 25.32
C TRP A 55 12.43 -4.32 24.46
N GLY A 56 13.60 -3.81 24.06
CA GLY A 56 13.73 -2.72 23.09
C GLY A 56 13.06 -3.08 21.76
N TYR A 57 13.34 -4.26 21.20
CA TYR A 57 12.73 -4.74 19.97
C TYR A 57 11.21 -4.93 20.10
N TYR A 58 10.75 -5.49 21.21
CA TYR A 58 9.33 -5.65 21.49
C TYR A 58 8.60 -4.30 21.50
N LYS A 59 9.10 -3.31 22.27
CA LYS A 59 8.54 -1.95 22.29
C LYS A 59 8.51 -1.34 20.90
N GLY A 60 9.62 -1.41 20.17
CA GLY A 60 9.70 -0.91 18.79
C GLY A 60 8.70 -1.60 17.86
N GLY A 61 8.46 -2.91 18.03
CA GLY A 61 7.43 -3.66 17.31
C GLY A 61 6.01 -3.20 17.63
N ILE A 62 5.70 -2.96 18.91
CA ILE A 62 4.39 -2.41 19.33
C ILE A 62 4.19 -1.00 18.80
N ASP A 63 5.19 -0.13 18.90
CA ASP A 63 5.14 1.24 18.37
C ASP A 63 4.90 1.23 16.85
N ARG A 64 5.61 0.34 16.14
CA ARG A 64 5.43 0.15 14.69
C ARG A 64 4.02 -0.36 14.37
N LEU A 65 3.50 -1.33 15.11
CA LEU A 65 2.14 -1.85 14.93
C LEU A 65 1.09 -0.78 15.18
N LEU A 66 1.24 -0.02 16.26
CA LEU A 66 0.34 1.08 16.60
C LEU A 66 0.38 2.15 15.51
N TYR A 67 1.57 2.56 15.07
CA TYR A 67 1.74 3.51 13.97
C TYR A 67 1.05 3.02 12.69
N GLU A 68 1.28 1.78 12.27
CA GLU A 68 0.67 1.23 11.05
C GLU A 68 -0.85 1.08 11.19
N SER A 69 -1.34 0.75 12.38
CA SER A 69 -2.78 0.67 12.67
C SER A 69 -3.43 2.04 12.60
N THR A 70 -2.84 3.04 13.25
CA THR A 70 -3.30 4.43 13.22
C THR A 70 -3.23 5.02 11.82
N ARG A 71 -2.13 4.79 11.09
CA ARG A 71 -1.96 5.23 9.70
C ARG A 71 -3.00 4.57 8.78
N SER A 72 -3.22 3.26 8.93
CA SER A 72 -4.23 2.53 8.15
C SER A 72 -5.64 3.02 8.47
N TYR A 73 -5.94 3.27 9.74
CA TYR A 73 -7.21 3.83 10.17
C TYR A 73 -7.39 5.25 9.63
N TRP A 74 -6.37 6.10 9.73
CA TRP A 74 -6.36 7.46 9.18
C TRP A 74 -6.58 7.43 7.67
N HIS A 75 -5.84 6.61 6.92
CA HIS A 75 -6.04 6.47 5.47
C HIS A 75 -7.41 5.88 5.10
N ARG A 76 -8.07 5.14 5.99
CA ARG A 76 -9.41 4.59 5.71
C ARG A 76 -10.54 5.55 6.10
N PHE A 77 -10.36 6.32 7.18
CA PHE A 77 -11.45 7.04 7.85
C PHE A 77 -11.17 8.52 8.10
N GLY A 78 -9.92 8.98 8.04
CA GLY A 78 -9.53 10.39 8.11
C GLY A 78 -9.52 11.08 6.75
N ASN A 79 -10.35 10.61 5.82
CA ASN A 79 -10.30 10.97 4.41
C ASN A 79 -11.11 12.23 4.08
N ALA A 80 -10.87 12.72 2.87
CA ALA A 80 -11.54 13.88 2.32
C ALA A 80 -13.01 13.53 2.05
N GLU A 81 -13.87 14.53 2.21
CA GLU A 81 -15.23 14.47 1.65
C GLU A 81 -15.17 14.36 0.12
N ASN A 82 -14.11 14.87 -0.50
CA ASN A 82 -13.92 14.84 -1.95
C ASN A 82 -12.45 14.64 -2.34
N TRP A 83 -12.21 13.69 -3.24
CA TRP A 83 -10.94 13.51 -3.93
C TRP A 83 -11.00 14.20 -5.29
N GLU A 84 -9.98 14.97 -5.66
CA GLU A 84 -9.98 15.74 -6.91
C GLU A 84 -9.14 15.08 -7.99
N GLN A 85 -7.91 14.69 -7.64
CA GLN A 85 -6.92 14.23 -8.58
C GLN A 85 -6.32 12.89 -8.15
N ALA A 86 -6.11 12.02 -9.12
CA ALA A 86 -5.38 10.77 -8.99
C ALA A 86 -4.16 10.75 -9.88
N CYS A 87 -3.13 10.06 -9.42
CA CYS A 87 -1.91 9.76 -10.14
C CYS A 87 -1.62 8.27 -10.00
N VAL A 88 -1.50 7.56 -11.12
CA VAL A 88 -1.01 6.18 -11.15
C VAL A 88 0.41 6.21 -11.67
N THR A 89 1.36 5.80 -10.84
CA THR A 89 2.77 5.66 -11.19
C THR A 89 3.13 4.18 -11.27
N ILE A 90 3.73 3.77 -12.38
CA ILE A 90 4.27 2.42 -12.56
C ILE A 90 5.72 2.41 -12.13
N PHE A 91 6.07 1.45 -11.29
CA PHE A 91 7.42 1.21 -10.79
C PHE A 91 7.90 -0.17 -11.20
N ASP A 92 9.21 -0.31 -11.37
CA ASP A 92 9.92 -1.59 -11.35
C ASP A 92 10.25 -1.94 -9.88
N PHE A 93 10.00 -3.18 -9.48
CA PHE A 93 10.30 -3.60 -8.11
C PHE A 93 11.75 -4.05 -7.97
N ASP A 94 12.47 -3.44 -7.04
CA ASP A 94 13.82 -3.82 -6.66
C ASP A 94 13.87 -4.30 -5.21
N SER A 95 14.38 -5.51 -5.00
CA SER A 95 14.47 -6.07 -3.64
C SER A 95 15.63 -5.51 -2.82
N MET A 96 16.68 -5.02 -3.48
CA MET A 96 17.95 -4.61 -2.85
C MET A 96 18.28 -3.13 -3.04
N THR A 97 17.52 -2.42 -3.87
CA THR A 97 17.68 -0.99 -4.18
C THR A 97 16.33 -0.29 -4.16
N ASP A 98 16.33 1.02 -4.34
CA ASP A 98 15.09 1.76 -4.54
C ASP A 98 14.42 1.32 -5.84
N ASN A 99 13.08 1.27 -5.83
CA ASN A 99 12.28 0.92 -7.00
C ASN A 99 12.43 1.96 -8.12
N ASP A 100 12.68 1.52 -9.35
CA ASP A 100 12.79 2.40 -10.51
C ASP A 100 11.42 2.89 -11.00
N SER A 101 11.19 4.20 -11.02
CA SER A 101 9.98 4.77 -11.63
C SER A 101 10.01 4.60 -13.15
N ILE A 102 9.04 3.89 -13.72
CA ILE A 102 8.90 3.70 -15.16
C ILE A 102 8.17 4.90 -15.79
N GLY A 103 7.05 5.31 -15.22
CA GLY A 103 6.24 6.43 -15.73
C GLY A 103 4.94 6.59 -14.97
N LYS A 104 4.20 7.66 -15.26
CA LYS A 104 2.94 7.98 -14.56
C LYS A 104 1.87 8.55 -15.48
N VAL A 105 0.63 8.50 -14.99
CA VAL A 105 -0.52 9.21 -15.55
C VAL A 105 -1.27 9.92 -14.42
N THR A 106 -1.71 11.15 -14.69
CA THR A 106 -2.57 11.93 -13.80
C THR A 106 -3.95 12.12 -14.43
N PHE A 107 -5.02 11.96 -13.65
CA PHE A 107 -6.40 12.13 -14.10
C PHE A 107 -7.28 12.68 -12.97
N SER A 108 -8.43 13.26 -13.34
CA SER A 108 -9.44 13.72 -12.37
C SER A 108 -10.22 12.53 -11.81
N MET A 109 -10.53 12.56 -10.52
CA MET A 109 -11.36 11.55 -9.85
C MET A 109 -12.83 11.67 -10.29
N ALA A 110 -13.15 11.07 -11.43
CA ALA A 110 -14.48 10.99 -11.99
C ALA A 110 -14.73 9.60 -12.57
N GLU A 111 -15.99 9.20 -12.69
CA GLU A 111 -16.33 7.91 -13.30
C GLU A 111 -15.79 7.83 -14.72
N MET A 112 -15.16 6.70 -15.02
CA MET A 112 -14.43 6.49 -16.26
C MET A 112 -14.52 5.03 -16.66
N LYS A 113 -14.95 4.78 -17.90
CA LYS A 113 -14.86 3.45 -18.50
C LYS A 113 -13.39 3.07 -18.73
N GLU A 114 -13.15 1.81 -19.07
CA GLU A 114 -11.81 1.34 -19.41
C GLU A 114 -11.16 2.24 -20.48
N THR A 115 -10.10 2.95 -20.09
CA THR A 115 -9.43 3.98 -20.87
C THR A 115 -7.92 3.76 -20.80
N THR A 116 -7.25 3.84 -21.94
CA THR A 116 -5.80 3.68 -22.04
C THR A 116 -5.12 5.03 -22.12
N PHE A 117 -4.12 5.22 -21.28
CA PHE A 117 -3.30 6.42 -21.19
C PHE A 117 -1.85 6.14 -21.58
N GLU A 118 -1.21 7.11 -22.20
CA GLU A 118 0.24 7.10 -22.39
C GLU A 118 0.93 7.48 -21.08
N LEU A 119 1.98 6.75 -20.72
CA LEU A 119 2.79 7.07 -19.54
C LEU A 119 3.77 8.21 -19.86
N THR A 120 3.94 9.10 -18.88
CA THR A 120 4.92 10.18 -18.95
C THR A 120 5.95 10.10 -17.83
N ASP A 121 7.15 10.66 -18.07
CA ASP A 121 8.21 10.77 -17.06
C ASP A 121 7.97 11.95 -16.09
N GLY A 122 8.95 12.26 -15.24
CA GLY A 122 8.87 13.38 -14.30
C GLY A 122 8.79 14.75 -14.97
N GLN A 123 9.18 14.83 -16.24
CA GLN A 123 9.23 16.03 -17.07
C GLN A 123 8.04 16.12 -18.04
N GLY A 124 7.17 15.11 -18.07
CA GLY A 124 6.00 15.05 -18.95
C GLY A 124 6.28 14.48 -20.34
N HIS A 125 7.48 13.94 -20.61
CA HIS A 125 7.76 13.28 -21.88
C HIS A 125 7.21 11.86 -21.90
N LYS A 126 6.82 11.38 -23.09
CA LYS A 126 6.36 10.01 -23.28
C LYS A 126 7.46 9.00 -22.92
N VAL A 127 7.09 7.97 -22.18
CA VAL A 127 7.98 6.84 -21.88
C VAL A 127 7.92 5.84 -23.03
N TRP A 128 9.08 5.40 -23.50
CA TRP A 128 9.20 4.46 -24.62
C TRP A 128 9.74 3.12 -24.14
N GLY A 129 9.01 2.05 -24.47
CA GLY A 129 9.40 0.67 -24.25
C GLY A 129 10.26 0.08 -25.38
N PRO A 130 10.51 -1.23 -25.34
CA PRO A 130 11.20 -1.95 -26.41
C PRO A 130 10.51 -1.77 -27.78
N GLY A 131 11.31 -1.77 -28.84
CA GLY A 131 10.78 -1.62 -30.21
C GLY A 131 10.31 -0.20 -30.57
N GLY A 132 10.50 0.78 -29.68
CA GLY A 132 10.07 2.15 -29.93
C GLY A 132 8.56 2.34 -29.81
N HIS A 133 7.88 1.50 -29.03
CA HIS A 133 6.46 1.67 -28.71
C HIS A 133 6.29 2.50 -27.42
N VAL A 134 5.27 3.36 -27.39
CA VAL A 134 4.96 4.16 -26.18
C VAL A 134 4.42 3.24 -25.09
N SER A 135 4.93 3.41 -23.87
CA SER A 135 4.43 2.71 -22.68
C SER A 135 3.06 3.25 -22.30
N THR A 136 2.12 2.37 -22.02
CA THR A 136 0.72 2.74 -21.72
C THR A 136 0.19 2.02 -20.49
N VAL A 137 -0.84 2.59 -19.85
CA VAL A 137 -1.61 1.97 -18.76
C VAL A 137 -3.09 2.08 -19.06
N THR A 138 -3.84 1.01 -18.82
CA THR A 138 -5.30 0.95 -18.99
C THR A 138 -5.97 0.92 -17.62
N LEU A 139 -6.89 1.85 -17.39
CA LEU A 139 -7.56 2.07 -16.10
C LEU A 139 -9.07 2.20 -16.28
N SER A 140 -9.85 1.96 -15.22
CA SER A 140 -11.25 2.41 -15.11
C SER A 140 -11.54 2.92 -13.70
N VAL A 141 -12.58 3.75 -13.56
CA VAL A 141 -12.95 4.38 -12.30
C VAL A 141 -14.46 4.28 -12.11
N GLU A 142 -14.89 3.75 -10.97
CA GLU A 142 -16.30 3.58 -10.62
C GLU A 142 -16.58 4.19 -9.25
N TYR A 143 -17.72 4.90 -9.09
CA TYR A 143 -18.14 5.41 -7.80
C TYR A 143 -19.20 4.51 -7.16
N ARG A 144 -18.98 4.09 -5.92
CA ARG A 144 -19.91 3.25 -5.18
C ARG A 144 -20.36 3.91 -3.90
N GLN A 145 -21.65 4.22 -3.81
CA GLN A 145 -22.26 4.73 -2.58
C GLN A 145 -22.43 3.62 -1.55
N PHE A 146 -22.23 3.97 -0.28
CA PHE A 146 -22.52 3.10 0.85
C PHE A 146 -23.86 3.48 1.50
N PRO A 147 -24.45 2.59 2.33
CA PRO A 147 -25.66 2.92 3.07
C PRO A 147 -25.45 4.14 3.99
N PRO A 148 -26.47 5.00 4.20
CA PRO A 148 -26.35 6.21 5.03
C PRO A 148 -25.92 5.99 6.49
N SER A 149 -26.06 4.77 7.00
CA SER A 149 -25.62 4.39 8.36
C SER A 149 -24.12 4.09 8.46
N SER A 150 -23.40 4.08 7.35
CA SER A 150 -21.95 3.83 7.31
C SER A 150 -21.16 5.07 7.71
N ARG A 151 -19.98 4.89 8.33
CA ARG A 151 -19.02 5.98 8.58
C ARG A 151 -18.37 6.52 7.29
N LEU A 152 -18.46 5.75 6.22
CA LEU A 152 -18.04 6.13 4.87
C LEU A 152 -19.30 6.37 4.02
N SER A 153 -19.33 7.46 3.27
CA SER A 153 -20.45 7.77 2.36
C SER A 153 -20.35 6.99 1.06
N ALA A 154 -19.12 6.74 0.60
CA ALA A 154 -18.85 6.07 -0.66
C ALA A 154 -17.41 5.54 -0.75
N CYS A 155 -17.10 4.93 -1.88
CA CYS A 155 -15.76 4.54 -2.28
C CYS A 155 -15.60 4.67 -3.80
N TRP A 156 -14.50 5.27 -4.23
CA TRP A 156 -14.04 5.18 -5.60
C TRP A 156 -13.26 3.88 -5.79
N HIS A 157 -13.61 3.11 -6.81
CA HIS A 157 -12.88 1.93 -7.24
C HIS A 157 -12.04 2.31 -8.44
N VAL A 158 -10.74 2.53 -8.24
CA VAL A 158 -9.78 2.74 -9.33
C VAL A 158 -9.24 1.38 -9.74
N ASN A 159 -9.70 0.86 -10.87
CA ASN A 159 -9.24 -0.42 -11.40
C ASN A 159 -8.00 -0.20 -12.26
N VAL A 160 -6.87 -0.74 -11.82
CA VAL A 160 -5.66 -0.82 -12.64
C VAL A 160 -5.72 -2.12 -13.43
N VAL A 161 -6.09 -2.03 -14.71
CA VAL A 161 -6.37 -3.22 -15.53
C VAL A 161 -5.06 -3.85 -16.01
N ARG A 162 -4.30 -3.11 -16.82
CA ARG A 162 -3.06 -3.60 -17.44
C ARG A 162 -2.14 -2.46 -17.84
N ALA A 163 -0.88 -2.77 -18.13
CA ALA A 163 0.02 -1.89 -18.84
C ALA A 163 0.62 -2.61 -20.06
N ALA A 164 1.16 -1.83 -21.01
CA ALA A 164 1.79 -2.38 -22.21
C ALA A 164 3.04 -1.58 -22.59
N ASN A 165 3.98 -2.29 -23.22
CA ASN A 165 5.25 -1.74 -23.71
C ASN A 165 6.05 -1.03 -22.61
N LEU A 166 6.12 -1.58 -21.40
CA LEU A 166 6.89 -0.97 -20.33
C LEU A 166 8.40 -0.94 -20.67
N LYS A 167 9.09 0.08 -20.17
CA LYS A 167 10.56 0.16 -20.24
C LYS A 167 11.16 -0.92 -19.34
N ALA A 168 12.13 -1.67 -19.86
CA ALA A 168 12.91 -2.64 -19.06
C ALA A 168 13.99 -1.92 -18.24
N CYS A 169 13.91 -1.99 -16.91
CA CYS A 169 14.88 -1.36 -16.00
C CYS A 169 15.93 -2.34 -15.44
N ASP A 170 15.67 -3.67 -15.41
CA ASP A 170 16.61 -4.70 -14.92
C ASP A 170 17.85 -5.00 -15.81
N ARG A 171 18.31 -4.04 -16.60
CA ARG A 171 19.38 -4.25 -17.60
C ARG A 171 20.70 -4.68 -16.98
N LEU A 172 21.02 -4.20 -15.78
CA LEU A 172 22.29 -4.49 -15.10
C LEU A 172 22.41 -5.95 -14.64
N GLN A 173 21.28 -6.65 -14.49
CA GLN A 173 21.26 -8.07 -14.09
C GLN A 173 21.23 -9.03 -15.31
N GLY A 174 21.40 -8.51 -16.53
CA GLY A 174 21.30 -9.30 -17.77
C GLY A 174 19.87 -9.73 -18.12
N ARG A 175 18.87 -9.29 -17.35
CA ARG A 175 17.45 -9.50 -17.63
C ARG A 175 16.96 -8.43 -18.60
N ARG A 176 16.02 -8.80 -19.47
CA ARG A 176 15.37 -7.90 -20.44
C ARG A 176 13.91 -7.66 -20.08
N GLY A 177 13.64 -7.44 -18.79
CA GLY A 177 12.30 -7.24 -18.26
C GLY A 177 12.28 -6.18 -17.16
N SER A 178 11.15 -6.16 -16.48
CA SER A 178 10.87 -5.43 -15.25
C SER A 178 9.90 -6.29 -14.42
N ASP A 179 9.89 -6.08 -13.12
CA ASP A 179 8.95 -6.61 -12.14
C ASP A 179 7.90 -5.52 -11.78
N PRO A 180 6.99 -5.12 -12.70
CA PRO A 180 6.18 -3.93 -12.50
C PRO A 180 5.09 -4.08 -11.42
N PHE A 181 4.85 -2.96 -10.74
CA PHE A 181 3.65 -2.70 -9.94
C PHE A 181 3.17 -1.26 -10.13
N ALA A 182 1.88 -1.01 -9.88
CA ALA A 182 1.29 0.32 -9.97
C ALA A 182 1.04 0.89 -8.58
N VAL A 183 1.33 2.17 -8.39
CA VAL A 183 1.04 2.95 -7.18
C VAL A 183 0.01 4.01 -7.53
N LEU A 184 -1.15 3.93 -6.88
CA LEU A 184 -2.17 4.96 -6.91
C LEU A 184 -1.92 5.96 -5.79
N THR A 185 -1.81 7.23 -6.14
CA THR A 185 -1.82 8.36 -5.21
C THR A 185 -3.01 9.25 -5.54
N VAL A 186 -3.83 9.59 -4.56
CA VAL A 186 -4.94 10.52 -4.73
C VAL A 186 -4.82 11.67 -3.74
N THR A 187 -5.21 12.85 -4.17
CA THR A 187 -5.13 14.08 -3.39
C THR A 187 -6.51 14.72 -3.26
N SER A 188 -6.81 15.23 -2.07
CA SER A 188 -8.02 15.99 -1.80
C SER A 188 -8.01 17.31 -2.56
N SER A 189 -9.19 17.92 -2.72
CA SER A 189 -9.32 19.21 -3.41
C SER A 189 -8.58 20.35 -2.72
N ASP A 190 -8.44 20.28 -1.40
CA ASP A 190 -7.67 21.25 -0.61
C ASP A 190 -6.17 20.89 -0.50
N GLN A 191 -5.75 19.78 -1.12
CA GLN A 191 -4.40 19.22 -1.11
C GLN A 191 -3.84 18.91 0.29
N ARG A 192 -4.67 18.91 1.33
CA ARG A 192 -4.24 18.61 2.71
C ARG A 192 -4.18 17.12 2.98
N GLN A 193 -4.92 16.33 2.22
CA GLN A 193 -5.01 14.90 2.39
C GLN A 193 -4.50 14.18 1.15
N CYS A 194 -3.76 13.11 1.40
CA CYS A 194 -3.18 12.27 0.39
C CYS A 194 -3.41 10.82 0.79
N PHE A 195 -3.81 9.99 -0.16
CA PHE A 195 -4.01 8.57 0.04
C PHE A 195 -3.23 7.78 -1.00
N ARG A 196 -2.58 6.70 -0.55
CA ARG A 196 -1.69 5.88 -1.37
C ARG A 196 -2.04 4.40 -1.23
N GLN A 197 -2.19 3.73 -2.35
CA GLN A 197 -2.29 2.27 -2.47
C GLN A 197 -1.43 1.77 -3.63
N GLN A 198 -1.26 0.45 -3.73
CA GLN A 198 -0.53 -0.18 -4.83
C GLN A 198 -1.09 -1.55 -5.18
N THR A 199 -0.82 -1.98 -6.40
CA THR A 199 -1.12 -3.34 -6.88
C THR A 199 -0.07 -4.35 -6.41
N SER A 200 -0.29 -5.61 -6.73
CA SER A 200 0.75 -6.64 -6.68
C SER A 200 1.87 -6.39 -7.71
N VAL A 201 3.01 -7.02 -7.44
CA VAL A 201 4.17 -7.08 -8.34
C VAL A 201 4.01 -8.24 -9.30
N ILE A 202 4.16 -8.00 -10.60
CA ILE A 202 4.18 -9.04 -11.63
C ILE A 202 5.60 -9.18 -12.14
N THR A 203 6.24 -10.33 -11.91
CA THR A 203 7.67 -10.50 -12.20
C THR A 203 7.96 -10.66 -13.70
N ASN A 204 9.04 -10.02 -14.17
CA ASN A 204 9.65 -10.12 -15.50
C ASN A 204 8.64 -9.99 -16.65
N ASN A 205 7.81 -8.95 -16.59
CA ASN A 205 6.73 -8.73 -17.54
C ASN A 205 6.65 -7.26 -17.97
N LEU A 206 6.70 -7.00 -19.29
CA LEU A 206 6.53 -5.65 -19.86
C LEU A 206 5.10 -5.36 -20.33
N PHE A 207 4.21 -6.35 -20.16
CA PHE A 207 2.78 -6.33 -20.46
C PHE A 207 1.98 -6.90 -19.27
N PRO A 208 2.15 -6.33 -18.06
CA PRO A 208 1.45 -6.82 -16.88
C PRO A 208 -0.06 -6.62 -16.99
N GLU A 209 -0.82 -7.60 -16.51
CA GLU A 209 -2.27 -7.51 -16.30
C GLU A 209 -2.53 -7.76 -14.81
N TRP A 210 -2.95 -6.70 -14.10
CA TRP A 210 -3.25 -6.77 -12.67
C TRP A 210 -4.72 -7.08 -12.45
N SER A 211 -5.61 -6.38 -13.17
CA SER A 211 -7.05 -6.42 -12.93
C SER A 211 -7.41 -6.21 -11.45
N GLU A 212 -6.67 -5.31 -10.79
CA GLU A 212 -6.80 -5.02 -9.37
C GLU A 212 -7.59 -3.73 -9.14
N ALA A 213 -8.58 -3.79 -8.25
CA ALA A 213 -9.34 -2.62 -7.79
C ALA A 213 -8.67 -2.02 -6.55
N LEU A 214 -8.27 -0.75 -6.62
CA LEU A 214 -7.70 0.00 -5.51
C LEU A 214 -8.78 0.92 -4.91
N PRO A 215 -9.42 0.54 -3.78
CA PRO A 215 -10.51 1.30 -3.19
C PRO A 215 -9.99 2.57 -2.50
N VAL A 216 -10.55 3.70 -2.90
CA VAL A 216 -10.31 5.02 -2.31
C VAL A 216 -11.57 5.44 -1.53
N PRO A 217 -11.56 5.40 -0.19
CA PRO A 217 -12.75 5.67 0.61
C PRO A 217 -13.10 7.17 0.63
N VAL A 218 -14.39 7.47 0.73
CA VAL A 218 -14.91 8.83 0.96
C VAL A 218 -15.57 8.86 2.33
N ALA A 219 -15.14 9.78 3.19
CA ALA A 219 -15.71 9.92 4.53
C ALA A 219 -17.15 10.43 4.43
N ALA A 220 -18.04 9.97 5.33
CA ALA A 220 -19.40 10.54 5.40
C ALA A 220 -19.43 11.91 6.09
N SER A 221 -18.41 12.24 6.89
CA SER A 221 -18.16 13.57 7.45
C SER A 221 -16.65 13.79 7.56
N SER A 222 -16.17 15.00 7.22
CA SER A 222 -14.79 15.41 7.48
C SER A 222 -14.45 15.51 8.98
N THR A 223 -15.45 15.61 9.86
CA THR A 223 -15.24 15.82 11.31
C THR A 223 -15.08 14.53 12.11
N TYR A 224 -15.38 13.35 11.54
CA TYR A 224 -15.49 12.11 12.34
C TYR A 224 -14.25 11.73 13.15
N LEU A 225 -13.08 12.17 12.70
CA LEU A 225 -11.87 11.94 13.45
C LEU A 225 -11.69 12.95 14.58
N GLU A 226 -11.98 14.23 14.33
CA GLU A 226 -11.96 15.28 15.35
C GLU A 226 -12.99 14.97 16.45
N ASP A 227 -14.16 14.46 16.07
CA ASP A 227 -15.22 14.05 17.00
C ASP A 227 -14.85 12.82 17.86
N ALA A 228 -13.83 12.06 17.47
CA ALA A 228 -13.41 10.83 18.16
C ALA A 228 -12.20 11.02 19.11
N LEU A 229 -11.58 12.20 19.09
CA LEU A 229 -10.44 12.58 19.94
C LEU A 229 -10.91 13.36 21.17
#